data_AF-A0A9D6QJ18-F1
#
_entry.id   AF-A0A9D6QJ18-F1
#
_cell.length_a   1.000
_cell.length_b   1.000
_cell.length_c   1.000
_cell.angle_alpha   90.00
_cell.angle_beta   90.00
_cell.angle_gamma   90.00
#
_symmetry.space_group_name_H-M   'P 1'
#
loop_
_entity.id
_entity.type
_entity.pdbx_description
1 polymer ?
#
loop_
_entity_poly.entity_id
_entity_poly.type
_entity_poly.pdbx_seq_one_letter_code
_entity_poly.pdbx_strand_id
1 'polypeptide(L)'
;MKSLHTLLKLAQRDLEELRRALAEQISKQTAVHDRMLGHEQTIKNEQVAAMRDYESARAYGGYAAAAITVRHALAAEHQAIGQEIDRLRTLVAEAHTETRKFERLLELEAERAKKAAEKREMNELDDFATMTAARTNSR
;
A
#
# COMPACT_ATOMS: atom_id res chain seq x y z
N MET A 1 -24.12 -8.16 -10.79
CA MET A 1 -23.42 -9.45 -10.61
C MET A 1 -21.98 -9.41 -11.12
N LYS A 2 -21.72 -9.19 -12.42
CA LYS A 2 -20.34 -8.94 -12.92
C LYS A 2 -19.73 -7.64 -12.36
N SER A 3 -20.56 -6.65 -12.03
CA SER A 3 -20.11 -5.35 -11.53
C SER A 3 -19.35 -5.42 -10.20
N LEU A 4 -19.81 -6.17 -9.19
CA LEU A 4 -19.12 -6.26 -7.88
C LEU A 4 -17.75 -6.96 -8.00
N HIS A 5 -17.66 -8.03 -8.80
CA HIS A 5 -16.39 -8.68 -9.08
C HIS A 5 -15.43 -7.75 -9.85
N THR A 6 -15.95 -6.94 -10.79
CA THR A 6 -15.14 -5.93 -11.48
C THR A 6 -14.68 -4.83 -10.52
N LEU A 7 -15.54 -4.38 -9.60
CA LEU A 7 -15.19 -3.38 -8.58
C LEU A 7 -14.12 -3.94 -7.61
N LEU A 8 -14.23 -5.20 -7.19
CA LEU A 8 -13.20 -5.85 -6.37
C LEU A 8 -11.86 -5.89 -7.12
N LYS A 9 -11.87 -6.28 -8.40
CA LYS A 9 -10.65 -6.29 -9.22
C LYS A 9 -10.02 -4.91 -9.36
N LEU A 10 -10.84 -3.87 -9.51
CA LEU A 10 -10.38 -2.49 -9.57
C LEU A 10 -9.75 -2.08 -8.23
N ALA A 11 -10.44 -2.30 -7.10
CA ALA A 11 -9.93 -1.98 -5.78
C ALA A 11 -8.61 -2.71 -5.46
N GLN A 12 -8.48 -3.99 -5.85
CA GLN A 12 -7.25 -4.75 -5.71
C GLN A 12 -6.10 -4.17 -6.54
N ARG A 13 -6.40 -3.72 -7.77
CA ARG A 13 -5.42 -3.06 -8.62
C ARG A 13 -4.97 -1.74 -8.00
N ASP A 14 -5.89 -0.92 -7.53
CA ASP A 14 -5.58 0.38 -6.92
C ASP A 14 -4.71 0.19 -5.65
N LEU A 15 -5.04 -0.82 -4.83
CA LEU A 15 -4.24 -1.19 -3.66
C LEU A 15 -2.81 -1.61 -4.05
N GLU A 16 -2.66 -2.38 -5.12
CA GLU A 16 -1.35 -2.80 -5.63
C GLU A 16 -0.55 -1.61 -6.20
N GLU A 17 -1.19 -0.69 -6.91
CA GLU A 17 -0.56 0.54 -7.39
C GLU A 17 -0.05 1.41 -6.23
N LEU A 18 -0.85 1.58 -5.18
CA LEU A 18 -0.44 2.30 -3.97
C LEU A 18 0.71 1.61 -3.23
N ARG A 19 0.72 0.28 -3.15
CA ARG A 19 1.82 -0.49 -2.54
C ARG A 19 3.12 -0.33 -3.32
N ARG A 20 3.06 -0.32 -4.65
CA ARG A 20 4.22 -0.07 -5.51
C ARG A 20 4.76 1.35 -5.33
N ALA A 21 3.88 2.35 -5.31
CA ALA A 21 4.25 3.73 -5.06
C ALA A 21 4.92 3.89 -3.68
N LEU A 22 4.37 3.24 -2.64
CA LEU A 22 4.97 3.23 -1.30
C LEU A 22 6.36 2.60 -1.30
N ALA A 23 6.54 1.45 -1.95
CA ALA A 23 7.84 0.79 -2.07
C ALA A 23 8.87 1.69 -2.78
N GLU A 24 8.45 2.37 -3.85
CA GLU A 24 9.30 3.31 -4.58
C GLU A 24 9.76 4.47 -3.68
N GLN A 25 8.86 5.05 -2.89
CA GLN A 25 9.21 6.12 -1.95
C GLN A 25 10.15 5.66 -0.84
N ILE A 26 9.96 4.44 -0.32
CA ILE A 26 10.88 3.85 0.65
C ILE A 26 12.27 3.68 0.02
N SER A 27 12.36 3.18 -1.22
CA SER A 27 13.65 3.09 -1.93
C SER A 27 14.31 4.46 -2.13
N LYS A 28 13.53 5.49 -2.48
CA LYS A 28 14.02 6.88 -2.58
C LYS A 28 14.53 7.40 -1.24
N GLN A 29 13.82 7.13 -0.15
CA GLN A 29 14.23 7.53 1.20
C GLN A 29 15.58 6.93 1.56
N THR A 30 15.77 5.62 1.33
CA THR A 30 17.05 4.94 1.56
C THR A 30 18.17 5.56 0.73
N ALA A 31 17.93 5.82 -0.56
CA ALA A 31 18.93 6.43 -1.43
C ALA A 31 19.35 7.84 -0.97
N VAL A 32 18.39 8.67 -0.51
CA VAL A 32 18.69 10.00 0.04
C VAL A 32 19.46 9.89 1.36
N HIS A 33 19.06 8.95 2.23
CA HIS A 33 19.78 8.69 3.47
C HIS A 33 21.24 8.28 3.22
N ASP A 34 21.49 7.39 2.25
CA ASP A 34 22.85 6.98 1.89
C ASP A 34 23.66 8.16 1.32
N ARG A 35 23.04 9.03 0.53
CA ARG A 35 23.65 10.28 0.06
C ARG A 35 23.98 11.22 1.22
N MET A 36 23.14 11.32 2.24
CA MET A 36 23.42 12.10 3.45
C MET A 36 24.64 11.57 4.20
N LEU A 37 24.72 10.24 4.40
CA LEU A 37 25.88 9.61 5.03
C LEU A 37 27.17 9.85 4.23
N GLY A 38 27.11 9.67 2.91
CA GLY A 38 28.23 9.95 2.02
C GLY A 38 28.68 11.41 2.08
N HIS A 39 27.74 12.35 2.08
CA HIS A 39 28.04 13.78 2.19
C HIS A 39 28.70 14.13 3.53
N GLU A 40 28.20 13.60 4.64
CA GLU A 40 28.81 13.78 5.96
C GLU A 40 30.23 13.21 6.04
N GLN A 41 30.48 12.07 5.38
CA GLN A 41 31.83 11.51 5.29
C GLN A 41 32.77 12.42 4.47
N THR A 42 32.29 12.98 3.35
CA THR A 42 33.06 13.92 2.54
C THR A 42 33.40 15.18 3.34
N ILE A 43 32.45 15.74 4.10
CA ILE A 43 32.70 16.90 4.97
C ILE A 43 33.83 16.61 5.97
N LYS A 44 33.81 15.43 6.61
CA LYS A 44 34.87 15.03 7.55
C LYS A 44 36.23 14.92 6.87
N ASN A 45 36.27 14.36 5.66
CA ASN A 45 37.52 14.24 4.91
C ASN A 45 38.10 15.62 4.56
N GLU A 46 37.25 16.55 4.10
CA GLU A 46 37.64 17.94 3.80
C GLU A 46 38.09 18.69 5.05
N GLN A 47 37.44 18.45 6.19
CA GLN A 47 37.87 19.03 7.47
C GLN A 47 39.26 18.53 7.87
N VAL A 48 39.54 17.24 7.70
CA VAL A 48 40.86 16.67 7.97
C VAL A 48 41.92 17.23 7.02
N ALA A 49 41.59 17.43 5.74
CA ALA A 49 42.49 18.06 4.77
C ALA A 49 42.80 19.51 5.16
N ALA A 50 41.77 20.28 5.53
CA ALA A 50 41.90 21.66 6.00
C ALA A 50 42.77 21.80 7.27
N MET A 51 42.88 20.76 8.10
CA MET A 51 43.77 20.74 9.26
C MET A 51 45.23 20.45 8.92
N ARG A 52 45.52 19.91 7.72
CA ARG A 52 46.86 19.44 7.32
C ARG A 52 47.67 20.49 6.58
N ASP A 53 47.02 21.35 5.80
CA ASP A 53 47.72 22.38 5.02
C ASP A 53 46.94 23.70 4.95
N TYR A 54 47.68 24.78 4.77
CA TYR A 54 47.16 26.14 4.79
C TYR A 54 46.26 26.47 3.59
N GLU A 55 46.56 25.91 2.42
CA GLU A 55 45.77 26.17 1.21
C GLU A 55 44.38 25.55 1.33
N SER A 56 44.30 24.30 1.79
CA SER A 56 43.07 23.61 2.15
C SER A 56 42.32 24.33 3.26
N ALA A 57 43.01 24.81 4.30
CA ALA A 57 42.39 25.59 5.38
C ALA A 57 41.71 26.86 4.86
N ARG A 58 42.36 27.56 3.93
CA ARG A 58 41.83 28.77 3.30
C ARG A 58 40.62 28.48 2.42
N ALA A 59 40.63 27.38 1.66
CA ALA A 59 39.52 26.99 0.79
C ALA A 59 38.31 26.42 1.57
N TYR A 60 38.55 25.83 2.74
CA TYR A 60 37.53 25.11 3.52
C TYR A 60 36.33 25.98 3.93
N GLY A 61 36.53 27.26 4.22
CA GLY A 61 35.42 28.15 4.60
C GLY A 61 34.33 28.25 3.54
N GLY A 62 34.72 28.34 2.26
CA GLY A 62 33.78 28.35 1.14
C GLY A 62 33.11 26.98 0.92
N TYR A 63 33.89 25.91 1.04
CA TYR A 63 33.37 24.54 0.98
C TYR A 63 32.33 24.28 2.08
N ALA A 64 32.62 24.65 3.32
CA ALA A 64 31.73 24.43 4.47
C ALA A 64 30.37 25.11 4.30
N ALA A 65 30.35 26.34 3.78
CA ALA A 65 29.10 27.05 3.48
C ALA A 65 28.26 26.32 2.40
N ALA A 66 28.92 25.84 1.33
CA ALA A 66 28.25 25.04 0.30
C ALA A 66 27.76 23.69 0.86
N ALA A 67 28.56 23.02 1.68
CA ALA A 67 28.25 21.73 2.27
C ALA A 67 27.05 21.81 3.23
N ILE A 68 26.93 22.89 4.01
CA ILE A 68 25.76 23.17 4.85
C ILE A 68 24.50 23.29 3.99
N THR A 69 24.58 23.99 2.86
CA THR A 69 23.45 24.16 1.93
C THR A 69 22.99 22.82 1.36
N VAL A 70 23.93 21.98 0.91
CA VAL A 70 23.63 20.62 0.43
C VAL A 70 23.01 19.76 1.52
N ARG A 71 23.53 19.84 2.75
CA ARG A 71 22.96 19.11 3.90
C ARG A 71 21.53 19.50 4.19
N HIS A 72 21.22 20.80 4.18
CA HIS A 72 19.84 21.27 4.35
C HIS A 72 18.92 20.80 3.22
N ALA A 73 19.40 20.82 1.97
CA ALA A 73 18.64 20.33 0.83
C ALA A 73 18.32 18.83 0.96
N LEU A 74 19.31 17.99 1.30
CA LEU A 74 19.11 16.56 1.51
C LEU A 74 18.18 16.26 2.69
N ALA A 75 18.30 17.01 3.78
CA ALA A 75 17.41 16.85 4.94
C ALA A 75 15.96 17.22 4.60
N ALA A 76 15.75 18.31 3.84
CA ALA A 76 14.44 18.72 3.37
C ALA A 76 13.84 17.69 2.39
N GLU A 77 14.65 17.17 1.47
CA GLU A 77 14.26 16.08 0.55
C GLU A 77 13.83 14.83 1.33
N HIS A 78 14.65 14.39 2.29
CA HIS A 78 14.35 13.24 3.13
C HIS A 78 13.05 13.43 3.95
N GLN A 79 12.84 14.63 4.50
CA GLN A 79 11.62 14.96 5.23
C GLN A 79 10.38 14.91 4.32
N ALA A 80 10.46 15.49 3.12
CA ALA A 80 9.36 15.50 2.16
C ALA A 80 8.99 14.08 1.72
N ILE A 81 9.99 13.22 1.45
CA ILE A 81 9.75 11.80 1.15
C ILE A 81 9.09 11.09 2.34
N GLY A 82 9.54 11.37 3.57
CA GLY A 82 8.94 10.82 4.78
C GLY A 82 7.44 11.17 4.92
N GLN A 83 7.08 12.42 4.66
CA GLN A 83 5.67 12.85 4.66
C GLN A 83 4.84 12.13 3.59
N GLU A 84 5.40 11.93 2.40
CA GLU A 84 4.72 11.18 1.34
C GLU A 84 4.56 9.69 1.67
N ILE A 85 5.56 9.07 2.31
CA ILE A 85 5.47 7.69 2.81
C ILE A 85 4.32 7.57 3.81
N ASP A 86 4.20 8.50 4.76
CA ASP A 86 3.14 8.46 5.75
C ASP A 86 1.75 8.69 5.12
N ARG A 87 1.66 9.58 4.12
CA ARG A 87 0.46 9.76 3.31
C ARG A 87 0.07 8.46 2.58
N LEU A 88 1.03 7.82 1.91
CA LEU A 88 0.80 6.58 1.18
C LEU A 88 0.40 5.42 2.10
N ARG A 89 0.97 5.33 3.31
CA ARG A 89 0.55 4.34 4.31
C ARG A 89 -0.93 4.47 4.68
N THR A 90 -1.39 5.71 4.90
CA THR A 90 -2.82 5.99 5.14
C THR A 90 -3.68 5.55 3.96
N LEU A 91 -3.29 5.94 2.73
CA LEU A 91 -4.03 5.56 1.52
C LEU A 91 -4.07 4.04 1.30
N VAL A 92 -2.98 3.33 1.56
CA VAL A 92 -2.93 1.86 1.50
C VAL A 92 -3.90 1.25 2.52
N ALA A 93 -3.96 1.77 3.74
CA ALA A 93 -4.87 1.28 4.78
C ALA A 93 -6.36 1.51 4.40
N GLU A 94 -6.67 2.66 3.82
CA GLU A 94 -8.00 2.99 3.31
C GLU A 94 -8.40 2.07 2.14
N ALA A 95 -7.52 1.92 1.14
CA ALA A 95 -7.76 1.04 0.00
C ALA A 95 -7.90 -0.44 0.40
N HIS A 96 -7.14 -0.88 1.42
CA HIS A 96 -7.28 -2.21 1.98
C HIS A 96 -8.66 -2.40 2.63
N THR A 97 -9.08 -1.44 3.44
CA THR A 97 -10.43 -1.42 4.05
C THR A 97 -11.52 -1.50 2.98
N GLU A 98 -11.39 -0.74 1.90
CA GLU A 98 -12.35 -0.74 0.79
C GLU A 98 -12.39 -2.09 0.07
N THR A 99 -11.24 -2.69 -0.20
CA THR A 99 -11.14 -4.03 -0.78
C THR A 99 -11.88 -5.06 0.08
N ARG A 100 -11.68 -5.02 1.41
CA ARG A 100 -12.36 -5.91 2.37
C ARG A 100 -13.88 -5.73 2.37
N LYS A 101 -14.40 -4.52 2.15
CA LYS A 101 -15.85 -4.29 2.03
C LYS A 101 -16.42 -5.03 0.81
N PHE A 102 -15.76 -4.96 -0.34
CA PHE A 102 -16.21 -5.66 -1.54
C PHE A 102 -16.15 -7.18 -1.37
N GLU A 103 -15.09 -7.71 -0.76
CA GLU A 103 -14.99 -9.13 -0.42
C GLU A 103 -16.16 -9.57 0.46
N ARG A 104 -16.45 -8.80 1.52
CA ARG A 104 -17.56 -9.11 2.43
C ARG A 104 -18.93 -9.08 1.74
N LEU A 105 -19.15 -8.15 0.82
CA LEU A 105 -20.39 -8.09 0.06
C LEU A 105 -20.57 -9.33 -0.84
N LEU A 106 -19.50 -9.80 -1.47
CA LEU A 106 -19.53 -11.03 -2.28
C LEU A 106 -19.80 -12.27 -1.43
N GLU A 107 -19.21 -12.38 -0.23
CA GLU A 107 -19.50 -13.46 0.71
C GLU A 107 -20.99 -13.50 1.09
N LEU A 108 -21.56 -12.35 1.46
CA LEU A 108 -22.97 -12.24 1.82
C LEU A 108 -23.90 -12.58 0.64
N GLU A 109 -23.52 -12.21 -0.57
CA GLU A 109 -24.26 -12.58 -1.78
C GLU A 109 -24.23 -14.10 -2.01
N ALA A 110 -23.07 -14.73 -1.86
CA ALA A 110 -22.91 -16.17 -2.00
C ALA A 110 -23.74 -16.93 -0.95
N GLU A 111 -23.75 -16.47 0.30
CA GLU A 111 -24.59 -17.04 1.37
C GLU A 111 -26.08 -16.95 1.03
N ARG A 112 -26.54 -15.81 0.49
CA ARG A 112 -27.93 -15.61 0.06
C ARG A 112 -28.30 -16.54 -1.10
N ALA A 113 -27.42 -16.66 -2.08
CA ALA A 113 -27.63 -17.55 -3.23
C ALA A 113 -27.73 -19.02 -2.79
N LYS A 114 -26.84 -19.46 -1.88
CA LYS A 114 -26.87 -20.81 -1.32
C LYS A 114 -28.17 -21.08 -0.57
N LYS A 115 -28.57 -20.20 0.37
CA LYS A 115 -29.84 -20.33 1.11
C LYS A 115 -31.06 -20.36 0.18
N ALA A 116 -31.05 -19.56 -0.88
CA ALA A 116 -32.13 -19.56 -1.87
C ALA A 116 -32.18 -20.87 -2.67
N ALA A 117 -31.04 -21.47 -3.00
CA ALA A 117 -30.97 -22.77 -3.67
C ALA A 117 -31.45 -23.90 -2.77
N GLU A 118 -30.95 -23.96 -1.53
CA GLU A 118 -31.38 -24.96 -0.52
C GLU A 118 -32.89 -24.88 -0.25
N LYS A 119 -33.44 -23.66 -0.16
CA LYS A 119 -34.88 -23.47 -0.01
C LYS A 119 -35.68 -23.97 -1.21
N ARG A 120 -35.18 -23.77 -2.44
CA ARG A 120 -35.85 -24.29 -3.65
C ARG A 120 -35.84 -25.81 -3.67
N GLU A 121 -34.69 -26.42 -3.39
CA GLU A 121 -34.55 -27.87 -3.33
C GLU A 121 -35.47 -28.48 -2.26
N MET A 122 -35.55 -27.88 -1.08
CA MET A 122 -36.47 -28.33 -0.02
C MET A 122 -37.95 -28.23 -0.45
N ASN A 123 -38.34 -27.12 -1.09
CA ASN A 123 -39.69 -26.96 -1.61
C ASN A 123 -40.02 -28.02 -2.69
N GLU A 124 -39.07 -28.32 -3.58
CA GLU A 124 -39.24 -29.36 -4.60
C GLU A 124 -39.43 -30.75 -3.97
N LEU A 125 -38.65 -31.08 -2.92
CA LEU A 125 -38.80 -32.33 -2.17
C LEU A 125 -40.16 -32.42 -1.46
N ASP A 126 -40.61 -31.33 -0.86
CA ASP A 126 -41.93 -31.26 -0.20
C ASP A 126 -43.08 -31.45 -1.20
N ASP A 127 -42.96 -30.86 -2.39
CA ASP A 127 -43.93 -31.05 -3.48
C ASP A 127 -43.97 -32.52 -3.94
N PHE A 128 -42.80 -33.17 -4.11
CA PHE A 128 -42.72 -34.60 -4.42
C PHE A 128 -43.32 -35.49 -3.33
N ALA A 129 -43.06 -35.19 -2.07
CA ALA A 129 -43.61 -35.93 -0.94
C ALA A 129 -45.15 -35.81 -0.90
N THR A 130 -45.68 -34.61 -1.14
CA THR A 130 -47.12 -34.34 -1.19
C THR A 130 -47.80 -35.08 -2.34
N MET A 131 -47.21 -35.04 -3.54
CA MET A 131 -47.74 -35.77 -4.71
C MET A 131 -47.72 -37.29 -4.50
N THR A 132 -46.68 -37.81 -3.85
CA THR A 132 -46.56 -39.25 -3.56
C THR A 132 -47.61 -39.66 -2.54
N ALA A 133 -47.74 -38.94 -1.42
CA ALA A 133 -48.74 -39.21 -0.39
C ALA A 133 -50.18 -39.17 -0.93
N ALA A 134 -50.50 -38.20 -1.79
CA ALA A 134 -51.80 -38.10 -2.44
C ALA A 134 -52.12 -39.31 -3.34
N ARG A 135 -51.12 -39.88 -4.04
CA ARG A 135 -51.31 -41.11 -4.84
C ARG A 135 -51.56 -42.32 -3.95
N THR A 136 -50.83 -42.47 -2.84
CA THR A 136 -50.98 -43.61 -1.94
C THR A 136 -52.34 -43.64 -1.25
N ASN A 137 -52.91 -42.47 -0.91
CA ASN A 137 -54.23 -42.35 -0.28
C ASN A 137 -55.42 -42.52 -1.25
N SER A 138 -55.17 -42.58 -2.57
CA SER A 138 -56.21 -42.76 -3.60
C SER A 138 -56.39 -44.21 -4.06
N ARG A 139 -55.67 -45.15 -3.44
CA ARG A 139 -55.79 -46.60 -3.63
C ARG A 139 -56.45 -47.23 -2.41
#